data_AF-A0AAU4J990-F1
#
_entry.id   AF-A0AAU4J990-F1
#
_cell.length_a   1.000
_cell.length_b   1.000
_cell.length_c   1.000
_cell.angle_alpha   90.00
_cell.angle_beta   90.00
_cell.angle_gamma   90.00
#
_symmetry.space_group_name_H-M   'P 1'
#
loop_
_entity.id
_entity.type
_entity.pdbx_description
1 polymer ?
#
loop_
_entity_poly.entity_id
_entity_poly.type
_entity_poly.pdbx_seq_one_letter_code
_entity_poly.pdbx_strand_id
1 'polypeptide(L)'
;MLKQVAEGVLIHQSELLENNTVVVQGRDGVLLVDAGITGTEMTCLASDLRELGRPVVAGFSTHPDWDHVLWHAELGEAPRYGTARCADFMRDVLSNADWKAGVVEGLPPEIVEDTPLDLYGLITGLPAETTQLPWTAPRCGSSSIRRMPRAMRPC
;
A
#
# COMPACT_ATOMS: atom_id res chain seq x y z
N MET A 1 13.37 -1.93 3.90
CA MET A 1 13.92 -0.56 3.89
C MET A 1 13.27 0.23 2.76
N LEU A 2 12.82 1.46 3.03
CA LEU A 2 12.27 2.34 1.98
C LEU A 2 13.33 2.83 0.98
N LYS A 3 13.02 2.73 -0.31
CA LYS A 3 13.83 3.23 -1.43
C LYS A 3 13.02 4.23 -2.25
N GLN A 4 13.57 5.42 -2.45
CA GLN A 4 12.96 6.40 -3.33
C GLN A 4 13.16 6.02 -4.81
N VAL A 5 12.07 5.99 -5.58
CA VAL A 5 12.07 5.67 -7.03
C VAL A 5 11.67 6.85 -7.90
N ALA A 6 10.94 7.82 -7.33
CA ALA A 6 10.66 9.12 -7.93
C ALA A 6 10.48 10.18 -6.84
N GLU A 7 10.38 11.46 -7.21
CA GLU A 7 10.07 12.53 -6.25
C GLU A 7 8.75 12.22 -5.53
N GLY A 8 8.81 12.12 -4.19
CA GLY A 8 7.65 11.78 -3.37
C GLY A 8 7.11 10.35 -3.51
N VAL A 9 7.80 9.45 -4.21
CA VAL A 9 7.41 8.04 -4.36
C VAL A 9 8.53 7.12 -3.88
N LEU A 10 8.23 6.33 -2.86
CA LEU A 10 9.12 5.32 -2.30
C LEU A 10 8.50 3.93 -2.44
N ILE A 11 9.35 2.91 -2.38
CA ILE A 11 8.93 1.51 -2.31
C ILE A 11 9.61 0.81 -1.15
N HIS A 12 8.93 -0.17 -0.57
CA HIS A 12 9.52 -1.25 0.18
C HIS A 12 9.27 -2.53 -0.63
N GLN A 13 10.33 -3.27 -0.97
CA GLN A 13 10.19 -4.54 -1.67
C GLN A 13 10.24 -5.67 -0.64
N SER A 14 9.24 -6.55 -0.62
CA SER A 14 9.25 -7.71 0.26
C SER A 14 10.37 -8.67 -0.16
N GLU A 15 11.11 -9.20 0.81
CA GLU A 15 12.15 -10.20 0.55
C GLU A 15 11.56 -11.57 0.18
N LEU A 16 10.29 -11.83 0.52
CA LEU A 16 9.64 -13.12 0.28
C LEU A 16 9.16 -13.28 -1.17
N LEU A 17 8.33 -12.34 -1.65
CA LEU A 17 7.68 -12.41 -2.97
C LEU A 17 8.21 -11.40 -3.99
N GLU A 18 9.15 -10.53 -3.59
CA GLU A 18 9.64 -9.42 -4.41
C GLU A 18 8.55 -8.43 -4.88
N ASN A 19 7.34 -8.51 -4.31
CA ASN A 19 6.29 -7.53 -4.53
C ASN A 19 6.65 -6.20 -3.84
N ASN A 20 6.01 -5.11 -4.27
CA ASN A 20 6.32 -3.77 -3.79
C ASN A 20 5.14 -3.18 -3.03
N THR A 21 5.40 -2.80 -1.79
CA THR A 21 4.63 -1.77 -1.11
C THR A 21 5.03 -0.41 -1.67
N VAL A 22 4.06 0.41 -2.07
CA VAL A 22 4.32 1.76 -2.58
C VAL A 22 3.89 2.81 -1.56
N VAL A 23 4.78 3.76 -1.31
CA VAL A 23 4.54 4.92 -0.44
C VAL A 23 4.51 6.18 -1.30
N VAL A 24 3.37 6.86 -1.33
CA VAL A 24 3.22 8.15 -2.02
C VAL A 24 3.11 9.26 -0.98
N GLN A 25 4.06 10.19 -0.99
CA GLN A 25 4.09 11.33 -0.07
C GLN A 25 3.06 12.39 -0.51
N GLY A 26 2.14 12.70 0.39
CA GLY A 26 1.19 13.80 0.27
C GLY A 26 1.57 14.98 1.16
N ARG A 27 0.64 15.94 1.27
CA ARG A 27 0.84 17.13 2.11
C ARG A 27 0.85 16.77 3.60
N ASP A 28 -0.12 15.96 4.00
CA ASP A 28 -0.46 15.71 5.41
C ASP A 28 0.03 14.33 5.92
N GLY A 29 0.66 13.53 5.05
CA GLY A 29 1.12 12.18 5.37
C GLY A 29 1.42 11.37 4.11
N VAL A 30 1.33 10.05 4.18
CA VAL A 30 1.51 9.13 3.04
C VAL A 30 0.24 8.35 2.71
N LEU A 31 0.07 8.06 1.42
CA LEU A 31 -0.75 6.96 0.94
C LEU A 31 0.14 5.72 0.88
N LEU A 32 -0.34 4.64 1.49
CA LEU A 32 0.28 3.33 1.42
C LEU A 32 -0.51 2.44 0.45
N VAL A 33 0.16 1.83 -0.52
CA VAL A 33 -0.45 0.89 -1.47
C VAL A 33 0.16 -0.47 -1.22
N ASP A 34 -0.69 -1.46 -0.94
CA ASP A 34 -0.31 -2.86 -0.68
C ASP A 34 0.74 -2.99 0.43
N ALA A 35 0.28 -2.90 1.69
CA ALA A 35 1.08 -2.50 2.86
C ALA A 35 2.26 -3.40 3.26
N GLY A 36 2.34 -4.61 2.70
CA GLY A 36 3.37 -5.60 2.98
C GLY A 36 2.78 -6.99 3.21
N ILE A 37 3.66 -7.94 3.49
CA ILE A 37 3.41 -9.37 3.67
C ILE A 37 3.53 -9.79 5.14
N THR A 38 4.66 -9.50 5.80
CA THR A 38 4.91 -9.95 7.18
C THR A 38 4.82 -8.81 8.20
N GLY A 39 4.51 -9.17 9.45
CA GLY A 39 4.43 -8.25 10.57
C GLY A 39 5.77 -7.59 10.83
N THR A 40 6.86 -8.35 10.73
CA THR A 40 8.23 -7.82 10.80
C THR A 40 8.48 -6.75 9.75
N GLU A 41 8.21 -7.01 8.46
CA GLU A 41 8.45 -6.00 7.41
C GLU A 41 7.56 -4.77 7.56
N MET A 42 6.31 -4.93 7.97
CA MET A 42 5.38 -3.82 8.19
C MET A 42 5.74 -3.00 9.44
N THR A 43 6.30 -3.61 10.47
CA THR A 43 6.87 -2.92 11.64
C THR A 43 8.10 -2.10 11.26
N CYS A 44 9.00 -2.67 10.44
CA CYS A 44 10.12 -1.91 9.88
C CYS A 44 9.64 -0.72 9.03
N LEU A 45 8.65 -0.94 8.16
CA LEU A 45 8.03 0.11 7.37
C LEU A 45 7.41 1.22 8.25
N ALA A 46 6.69 0.86 9.31
CA ALA A 46 6.12 1.81 10.25
C ALA A 46 7.21 2.65 10.93
N SER A 47 8.34 2.04 11.31
CA SER A 47 9.48 2.76 11.86
C SER A 47 10.10 3.72 10.85
N ASP A 48 10.34 3.26 9.62
CA ASP A 48 10.88 4.10 8.53
C ASP A 48 9.99 5.35 8.30
N LEU A 49 8.66 5.16 8.27
CA LEU A 49 7.70 6.26 8.09
C LEU A 49 7.67 7.24 9.28
N ARG A 50 7.82 6.74 10.50
CA ARG A 50 7.93 7.56 11.71
C ARG A 50 9.20 8.40 11.71
N GLU A 51 10.33 7.83 11.30
CA GLU A 51 11.60 8.55 11.17
C GLU A 51 11.52 9.66 10.10
N LEU A 52 10.76 9.43 9.02
CA LEU A 52 10.45 10.45 8.02
C LEU A 52 9.48 11.52 8.52
N GLY A 53 8.85 11.34 9.69
CA GLY A 53 7.82 12.24 10.21
C GLY A 53 6.56 12.26 9.35
N ARG A 54 6.26 11.18 8.62
CA ARG A 54 5.14 11.09 7.69
C ARG A 54 4.16 9.99 8.14
N PRO A 55 3.04 10.33 8.80
CA PRO A 55 2.06 9.33 9.19
C PRO A 55 1.36 8.75 7.95
N VAL A 56 0.88 7.51 8.05
CA VAL A 56 -0.05 6.95 7.06
C VAL A 56 -1.40 7.63 7.23
N VAL A 57 -1.94 8.18 6.14
CA VAL A 57 -3.24 8.89 6.14
C VAL A 57 -4.29 8.20 5.28
N ALA A 58 -3.87 7.28 4.42
CA ALA A 58 -4.76 6.39 3.67
C ALA A 58 -4.00 5.12 3.26
N GLY A 59 -4.72 4.01 3.14
CA GLY A 59 -4.27 2.77 2.53
C GLY A 59 -5.04 2.46 1.24
N PHE A 60 -4.42 1.73 0.31
CA PHE A 60 -5.10 1.20 -0.87
C PHE A 60 -4.66 -0.24 -1.15
N SER A 61 -5.62 -1.15 -1.25
CA SER A 61 -5.43 -2.53 -1.71
C SER A 61 -5.80 -2.63 -3.18
N THR A 62 -4.84 -3.02 -4.01
CA THR A 62 -5.04 -3.02 -5.46
C THR A 62 -6.00 -4.11 -5.93
N HIS A 63 -6.05 -5.25 -5.23
CA HIS A 63 -6.92 -6.39 -5.52
C HIS A 63 -7.04 -7.31 -4.28
N PRO A 64 -7.94 -8.33 -4.27
CA PRO A 64 -8.29 -9.07 -3.05
C PRO A 64 -7.39 -10.29 -2.76
N ASP A 65 -6.22 -10.38 -3.41
CA ASP A 65 -5.27 -11.44 -3.08
C ASP A 65 -4.68 -11.17 -1.69
N TRP A 66 -4.32 -12.24 -0.98
CA TRP A 66 -4.05 -12.17 0.45
C TRP A 66 -2.93 -11.19 0.80
N ASP A 67 -1.89 -11.08 -0.03
CA ASP A 67 -0.74 -10.20 0.14
C ASP A 67 -1.03 -8.72 -0.17
N HIS A 68 -2.20 -8.42 -0.72
CA HIS A 68 -2.64 -7.06 -1.06
C HIS A 68 -3.58 -6.45 -0.02
N VAL A 69 -4.14 -7.27 0.88
CA VAL A 69 -5.19 -6.87 1.84
C VAL A 69 -4.75 -6.99 3.30
N LEU A 70 -3.45 -7.09 3.54
CA LEU A 70 -2.86 -7.11 4.88
C LEU A 70 -2.69 -5.70 5.46
N TRP A 71 -2.66 -5.62 6.79
CA TRP A 71 -2.36 -4.40 7.51
C TRP A 71 -1.83 -4.70 8.90
N HIS A 72 -0.86 -3.91 9.36
CA HIS A 72 -0.30 -4.01 10.70
C HIS A 72 -0.75 -2.83 11.59
N ALA A 73 -1.01 -3.08 12.87
CA ALA A 73 -1.49 -2.05 13.79
C ALA A 73 -0.51 -0.86 13.94
N GLU A 74 0.79 -1.09 13.79
CA GLU A 74 1.80 -0.01 13.84
C GLU A 74 1.73 0.98 12.66
N LEU A 75 1.06 0.60 11.56
CA LEU A 75 0.78 1.53 10.46
C LEU A 75 -0.38 2.48 10.78
N GLY A 76 -1.08 2.26 11.91
CA GLY A 76 -2.16 3.09 12.42
C GLY A 76 -3.53 2.77 11.81
N GLU A 77 -4.50 3.62 12.16
CA GLU A 77 -5.93 3.46 11.86
C GLU A 77 -6.38 4.21 10.60
N ALA A 78 -5.46 4.44 9.67
CA ALA A 78 -5.79 5.14 8.43
C ALA A 78 -6.88 4.38 7.66
N PRO A 79 -7.85 5.07 7.02
CA PRO A 79 -8.84 4.41 6.21
C PRO A 79 -8.16 3.68 5.05
N ARG A 80 -8.55 2.42 4.84
CA ARG A 80 -8.04 1.57 3.77
C ARG A 80 -9.11 1.44 2.70
N TYR A 81 -8.72 1.62 1.45
CA TYR A 81 -9.63 1.60 0.31
C TYR A 81 -9.28 0.46 -0.63
N GLY A 82 -10.27 0.03 -1.41
CA GLY A 82 -10.08 -0.81 -2.58
C GLY A 82 -11.17 -0.53 -3.59
N THR A 83 -11.20 -1.25 -4.71
CA THR A 83 -12.37 -1.19 -5.59
C THR A 83 -13.60 -1.75 -4.86
N ALA A 84 -14.82 -1.34 -5.25
CA ALA A 84 -16.05 -1.93 -4.75
C ALA A 84 -16.00 -3.48 -4.80
N ARG A 85 -15.58 -4.04 -5.94
CA ARG A 85 -15.44 -5.49 -6.12
C ARG A 85 -14.44 -6.14 -5.15
N CYS A 86 -13.31 -5.49 -4.90
CA CYS A 86 -12.32 -5.98 -3.94
C CYS A 86 -12.91 -6.01 -2.52
N ALA A 87 -13.56 -4.92 -2.10
CA ALA A 87 -14.20 -4.85 -0.80
C ALA A 87 -15.37 -5.83 -0.65
N ASP A 88 -16.15 -6.06 -1.71
CA ASP A 88 -17.25 -7.03 -1.72
C ASP A 88 -16.71 -8.44 -1.52
N PHE A 89 -15.67 -8.82 -2.25
CA PHE A 89 -15.00 -10.10 -2.08
C PHE A 89 -14.46 -10.29 -0.67
N MET A 90 -13.79 -9.27 -0.10
CA MET A 90 -13.25 -9.38 1.27
C MET A 90 -14.36 -9.51 2.31
N ARG A 91 -15.50 -8.84 2.13
CA ARG A 91 -16.65 -9.03 3.03
C ARG A 91 -17.22 -10.45 2.94
N ASP A 92 -17.27 -11.03 1.74
CA ASP A 92 -17.70 -12.41 1.57
C ASP A 92 -16.74 -13.39 2.27
N VAL A 93 -15.43 -13.20 2.11
CA VAL A 93 -14.40 -13.99 2.83
C VAL A 93 -14.58 -13.87 4.34
N LEU A 94 -14.64 -12.64 4.87
CA LEU A 94 -14.74 -12.36 6.30
C LEU A 94 -16.08 -12.78 6.92
N SER A 95 -17.10 -13.04 6.11
CA SER A 95 -18.41 -13.54 6.57
C SER A 95 -18.37 -15.03 6.98
N ASN A 96 -17.36 -15.77 6.53
CA ASN A 96 -17.15 -17.17 6.91
C ASN A 96 -16.52 -17.24 8.31
N ALA A 97 -17.10 -18.01 9.23
CA ALA A 97 -16.57 -18.14 10.60
C ALA A 97 -15.13 -18.66 10.66
N ASP A 98 -14.74 -19.52 9.70
CA ASP A 98 -13.41 -20.15 9.64
C ASP A 98 -12.47 -19.45 8.66
N TRP A 99 -12.75 -18.20 8.28
CA TRP A 99 -11.97 -17.48 7.27
C TRP A 99 -10.46 -17.45 7.57
N LYS A 100 -10.07 -17.31 8.85
CA LYS A 100 -8.66 -17.31 9.26
C LYS A 100 -7.96 -18.61 8.88
N ALA A 101 -8.61 -19.75 9.12
CA ALA A 101 -8.05 -21.05 8.78
C ALA A 101 -7.87 -21.21 7.26
N GLY A 102 -8.85 -20.76 6.48
CA GLY A 102 -8.76 -20.78 5.02
C GLY A 102 -7.65 -19.88 4.46
N VAL A 103 -7.42 -18.71 5.04
CA VAL A 103 -6.29 -17.84 4.66
C VAL A 103 -4.97 -18.51 5.03
N VAL A 104 -4.84 -19.02 6.26
CA VAL A 104 -3.61 -19.70 6.74
C VAL A 104 -3.24 -20.90 5.87
N GLU A 105 -4.21 -21.68 5.39
CA GLU A 105 -3.96 -22.81 4.47
C GLU A 105 -3.29 -22.37 3.17
N GLY A 106 -3.56 -21.14 2.70
CA GLY A 106 -2.98 -20.58 1.49
C GLY A 106 -1.65 -19.84 1.69
N LEU A 107 -1.20 -19.63 2.93
CA LEU A 107 0.04 -18.92 3.23
C LEU A 107 1.27 -19.83 3.09
N PRO A 108 2.44 -19.28 2.71
CA PRO A 108 3.71 -19.98 2.89
C PRO A 108 3.91 -20.36 4.37
N PRO A 109 4.23 -21.63 4.69
CA PRO A 109 4.33 -22.09 6.08
C PRO A 109 5.29 -21.29 6.96
N GLU A 110 6.35 -20.76 6.37
CA GLU A 110 7.40 -19.97 7.03
C GLU A 110 6.92 -18.60 7.56
N ILE A 111 5.80 -18.08 7.07
CA ILE A 111 5.29 -16.75 7.47
C ILE A 111 3.95 -16.80 8.20
N VAL A 112 3.35 -17.98 8.41
CA VAL A 112 2.01 -18.11 9.02
C VAL A 112 1.90 -17.34 10.34
N GLU A 113 2.91 -17.47 11.20
CA GLU A 113 2.93 -16.83 12.52
C GLU A 113 3.27 -15.33 12.47
N ASP A 114 3.94 -14.86 11.41
CA ASP A 114 4.32 -13.44 11.24
C ASP A 114 3.32 -12.69 10.36
N THR A 115 2.36 -13.34 9.70
CA THR A 115 1.41 -12.67 8.80
C THR A 115 0.32 -11.97 9.62
N PRO A 116 0.14 -10.64 9.53
CA PRO A 116 -0.78 -9.91 10.40
C PRO A 116 -2.22 -10.02 9.90
N LEU A 117 -2.94 -11.02 10.40
CA LEU A 117 -4.32 -11.28 10.01
C LEU A 117 -5.37 -10.47 10.79
N ASP A 118 -5.01 -9.76 11.85
CA ASP A 118 -6.01 -9.09 12.71
C ASP A 118 -6.79 -7.97 12.01
N LEU A 119 -6.20 -7.33 11.00
CA LEU A 119 -6.81 -6.27 10.21
C LEU A 119 -7.00 -6.67 8.72
N TYR A 120 -6.90 -7.97 8.44
CA TYR A 120 -6.99 -8.55 7.11
C TYR A 120 -8.31 -8.20 6.41
N GLY A 121 -8.24 -7.72 5.18
CA GLY A 121 -9.42 -7.47 4.34
C GLY A 121 -10.33 -6.34 4.79
N LEU A 122 -9.97 -5.59 5.84
CA LEU A 122 -10.78 -4.50 6.37
C LEU A 122 -10.63 -3.23 5.52
N ILE A 123 -11.24 -3.25 4.33
CA ILE A 123 -11.16 -2.18 3.33
C ILE A 123 -12.54 -1.61 2.98
N THR A 124 -12.56 -0.33 2.64
CA THR A 124 -13.75 0.38 2.13
C THR A 124 -13.74 0.37 0.61
N GLY A 125 -14.79 -0.18 0.02
CA GLY A 125 -14.98 -0.18 -1.43
C GLY A 125 -15.28 1.21 -1.96
N LEU A 126 -14.48 1.67 -2.92
CA LEU A 126 -14.74 2.92 -3.64
C LEU A 126 -15.77 2.69 -4.76
N PRO A 127 -16.70 3.64 -4.99
CA PRO A 127 -17.60 3.61 -6.13
C PRO A 127 -16.85 3.47 -7.46
N ALA A 128 -17.46 2.80 -8.45
CA ALA A 128 -16.82 2.46 -9.71
C ALA A 128 -16.38 3.71 -10.52
N GLU A 129 -17.06 4.82 -10.34
CA GLU A 129 -16.80 6.12 -10.94
C GLU A 129 -15.72 6.94 -10.20
N THR A 130 -15.14 6.41 -9.13
CA THR A 130 -14.12 7.11 -8.35
C THR A 130 -12.87 7.33 -9.20
N THR A 131 -12.53 8.59 -9.46
CA THR A 131 -11.33 8.99 -10.20
C THR A 131 -10.21 9.53 -9.30
N GLN A 132 -10.51 9.75 -8.02
CA GLN A 132 -9.57 10.25 -7.01
C GLN A 132 -9.81 9.54 -5.68
N LEU A 133 -8.73 9.12 -5.03
CA LEU A 133 -8.80 8.61 -3.68
C LEU A 133 -9.15 9.75 -2.70
N PRO A 134 -9.95 9.48 -1.65
CA PRO A 134 -10.32 10.47 -0.64
C PRO A 134 -9.16 10.72 0.34
N TRP A 135 -8.07 11.32 -0.15
CA TRP A 135 -6.89 11.74 0.62
C TRP A 135 -6.26 13.01 0.05
N THR A 136 -5.42 13.71 0.83
CA THR A 136 -4.70 14.91 0.36
C THR A 136 -3.50 14.52 -0.51
N ALA A 137 -3.77 14.15 -1.77
CA ALA A 137 -2.76 13.81 -2.75
C ALA A 137 -1.74 14.95 -2.98
N PRO A 138 -0.48 14.63 -3.35
CA PRO A 138 0.46 15.65 -3.81
C PRO A 138 -0.13 16.38 -5.01
N ARG A 139 -0.05 17.71 -5.01
CA ARG A 139 -0.46 18.49 -6.19
C ARG A 139 0.49 18.12 -7.32
N CYS A 140 -0.03 17.60 -8.42
CA CYS A 140 0.72 17.59 -9.67
C CYS A 140 1.03 19.04 -10.03
N GLY A 141 2.21 19.52 -9.64
CA GLY A 141 2.76 20.74 -10.20
C GLY A 141 2.87 20.52 -11.70
N SER A 142 2.44 21.48 -12.50
CA SER A 142 2.78 21.53 -13.91
C SER A 142 4.29 21.71 -14.02
N SER A 143 5.06 20.63 -13.83
CA SER A 143 6.45 20.62 -14.24
C SER A 143 6.38 20.67 -15.76
N SER A 144 6.58 21.87 -16.31
CA SER A 144 6.87 22.00 -17.72
C SER A 144 8.07 21.08 -17.94
N ILE A 145 7.91 20.02 -18.72
CA ILE A 145 9.03 19.31 -19.32
C ILE A 145 9.94 20.40 -19.88
N ARG A 146 11.06 20.69 -19.21
CA ARG A 146 12.12 21.48 -19.82
C ARG A 146 12.64 20.59 -20.93
N ARG A 147 12.21 20.87 -22.16
CA ARG A 147 12.88 20.33 -23.34
C ARG A 147 14.36 20.66 -23.15
N MET A 148 15.20 19.63 -23.06
CA MET A 148 16.64 19.83 -23.17
C MET A 148 16.89 20.63 -24.45
N PRO A 149 17.71 21.70 -24.41
CA PRO A 149 18.09 22.40 -25.63
C PRO A 149 18.73 21.38 -26.56
N ARG A 150 18.21 21.28 -27.79
CA ARG A 150 18.81 20.46 -28.85
C ARG A 150 20.28 20.85 -28.94
N ALA A 151 21.17 19.90 -28.72
CA ALA A 151 22.59 20.10 -29.00
C ALA A 151 22.72 20.58 -30.46
N MET A 152 23.34 21.75 -30.63
CA MET A 152 23.76 22.21 -31.94
C MET A 152 24.68 21.14 -32.53
N ARG A 153 24.31 20.63 -33.71
CA ARG A 153 25.21 19.82 -34.53
C ARG A 153 26.35 20.75 -35.00
N PRO A 154 27.63 20.36 -34.88
CA PRO A 154 28.66 21.03 -35.65
C PRO A 154 28.50 20.68 -37.14
N CYS A 155 28.95 21.60 -38.00
CA CYS A 155 28.88 21.53 -39.45
C CYS A 155 29.30 20.17 -40.05
#